data_AF-A0A7C5IIQ2-F1
#
_entry.id   AF-A0A7C5IIQ2-F1
#
_cell.length_a   1.000
_cell.length_b   1.000
_cell.length_c   1.000
_cell.angle_alpha   90.00
_cell.angle_beta   90.00
_cell.angle_gamma   90.00
#
_symmetry.space_group_name_H-M   'P 1'
#
loop_
_entity.id
_entity.type
_entity.pdbx_description
1 polymer ?
#
loop_
_entity_poly.entity_id
_entity_poly.type
_entity_poly.pdbx_seq_one_letter_code
_entity_poly.pdbx_strand_id
1 'polypeptide(L)'
;MRRWPGCLVPARVQSSRGFTGRGRCWGATWPNARRPRPAAETPCGGEALSTRCPELQEWMSLHLDGRLAPKEEKRFQEHLSACPACAEMWQRWQQVDRFFTAPPVAQPPVDLAARVWVRVERRQRRGALLGSTAWMALGLAVLAALYAVLLAARLLLVGTGVAQIAALWLSVRSAALPLWEMARALCIVLRALLDTPAAAIALLYCLATAATLTAWLRVAIFRPARPSS
;
A
#
# COMPACT_ATOMS: atom_id res chain seq x y z
N MET A 1 -76.46 34.06 28.65
CA MET A 1 -76.91 33.24 27.51
C MET A 1 -75.69 32.64 26.81
N ARG A 2 -75.70 31.31 26.60
CA ARG A 2 -74.80 30.47 25.74
C ARG A 2 -73.32 30.43 26.17
N ARG A 3 -72.80 29.45 26.92
CA ARG A 3 -72.61 27.99 26.66
C ARG A 3 -72.29 27.66 25.20
N TRP A 4 -71.01 27.35 24.93
CA TRP A 4 -70.62 26.33 23.95
C TRP A 4 -69.76 25.26 24.64
N PRO A 5 -70.18 23.98 24.57
CA PRO A 5 -69.46 22.83 25.09
C PRO A 5 -68.56 22.20 24.02
N GLY A 6 -67.50 21.52 24.44
CA GLY A 6 -66.92 20.41 23.68
C GLY A 6 -65.88 20.75 22.61
N CYS A 7 -64.63 21.00 23.03
CA CYS A 7 -63.48 20.46 22.31
C CYS A 7 -62.66 19.62 23.30
N LEU A 8 -62.78 18.30 23.13
CA LEU A 8 -61.95 17.29 23.76
C LEU A 8 -60.49 17.60 23.45
N VAL A 9 -59.71 17.83 24.50
CA VAL A 9 -58.25 17.86 24.47
C VAL A 9 -57.76 16.41 24.37
N PRO A 10 -57.15 15.95 23.28
CA PRO A 10 -56.33 14.76 23.36
C PRO A 10 -55.03 15.09 24.09
N ALA A 11 -54.68 14.20 25.00
CA ALA A 11 -53.59 14.29 25.94
C ALA A 11 -52.25 14.64 25.28
N ARG A 12 -51.53 15.53 25.96
CA ARG A 12 -50.12 15.86 25.79
C ARG A 12 -49.28 14.56 25.83
N VAL A 13 -48.83 14.07 24.68
CA VAL A 13 -47.77 13.06 24.62
C VAL A 13 -46.45 13.76 24.96
N GLN A 14 -46.08 13.73 26.23
CA GLN A 14 -44.72 13.98 26.68
C GLN A 14 -43.84 12.80 26.25
N SER A 15 -43.09 12.92 25.15
CA SER A 15 -41.99 12.00 24.86
C SER A 15 -40.73 12.48 25.59
N SER A 16 -40.72 12.30 26.91
CA SER A 16 -39.52 12.45 27.72
C SER A 16 -38.58 11.27 27.47
N ARG A 17 -37.39 11.59 26.96
CA ARG A 17 -36.08 10.98 27.27
C ARG A 17 -35.87 9.50 26.93
N GLY A 18 -34.86 9.23 26.11
CA GLY A 18 -34.22 7.91 26.06
C GLY A 18 -33.42 7.58 24.80
N PHE A 19 -32.74 8.54 24.15
CA PHE A 19 -31.86 8.21 23.01
C PHE A 19 -30.49 7.74 23.51
N THR A 20 -30.44 6.52 24.04
CA THR A 20 -29.20 5.76 24.23
C THR A 20 -29.32 4.48 23.40
N GLY A 21 -28.76 4.49 22.20
CA GLY A 21 -28.89 3.36 21.30
C GLY A 21 -27.89 3.40 20.17
N ARG A 22 -26.89 2.52 20.27
CA ARG A 22 -26.01 2.07 19.20
C ARG A 22 -26.77 1.82 17.90
N GLY A 23 -26.04 1.98 16.80
CA GLY A 23 -26.51 1.86 15.42
C GLY A 23 -27.58 0.80 15.20
N ARG A 24 -28.68 1.24 14.61
CA ARG A 24 -29.51 0.40 13.76
C ARG A 24 -29.77 1.16 12.48
N CYS A 25 -29.45 0.45 11.40
CA CYS A 25 -29.56 0.86 10.02
C CYS A 25 -30.96 1.37 9.71
N TRP A 26 -31.01 2.26 8.73
CA TRP A 26 -32.21 2.70 8.04
C TRP A 26 -33.12 1.50 7.78
N GLY A 27 -34.36 1.62 8.23
CA GLY A 27 -35.35 0.55 8.24
C GLY A 27 -35.46 -0.12 6.88
N ALA A 28 -35.12 -1.41 6.87
CA ALA A 28 -35.47 -2.36 5.85
C ALA A 28 -36.97 -2.68 5.95
N THR A 29 -37.80 -1.82 5.36
CA THR A 29 -39.13 -2.15 4.80
C THR A 29 -39.59 -0.96 3.95
N TRP A 30 -38.99 -0.80 2.77
CA TRP A 30 -39.72 -0.19 1.67
C TRP A 30 -40.32 -1.34 0.86
N PRO A 31 -41.62 -1.65 1.01
CA PRO A 31 -42.25 -2.64 0.17
C PRO A 31 -42.20 -2.12 -1.26
N ASN A 32 -41.80 -3.00 -2.16
CA ASN A 32 -41.74 -2.80 -3.59
C ASN A 32 -43.15 -2.54 -4.15
N ALA A 33 -43.68 -1.33 -3.92
CA ALA A 33 -44.93 -0.86 -4.48
C ALA A 33 -44.60 -0.22 -5.82
N ARG A 34 -44.61 -1.03 -6.89
CA ARG A 34 -44.90 -0.55 -8.23
C ARG A 34 -46.22 0.23 -8.16
N ARG A 35 -46.14 1.54 -7.96
CA ARG A 35 -47.31 2.41 -8.06
C ARG A 35 -47.80 2.31 -9.51
N PRO A 36 -49.06 1.94 -9.77
CA PRO A 36 -49.60 2.13 -11.10
C PRO A 36 -49.51 3.63 -11.41
N ARG A 37 -48.80 3.98 -12.49
CA ARG A 37 -48.80 5.33 -13.03
C ARG A 37 -50.26 5.69 -13.31
N PRO A 38 -50.85 6.74 -12.70
CA PRO A 38 -52.12 7.24 -13.17
C PRO A 38 -51.91 7.67 -14.63
N ALA A 39 -52.73 7.11 -15.52
CA ALA A 39 -52.80 7.55 -16.90
C ALA A 39 -53.31 9.00 -16.91
N ALA A 40 -52.65 9.82 -17.73
CA ALA A 40 -52.93 11.24 -17.95
C ALA A 40 -52.63 12.17 -16.77
N GLU A 41 -51.33 12.36 -16.49
CA GLU A 41 -50.89 13.69 -16.07
C GLU A 41 -51.17 14.64 -17.24
N THR A 42 -52.17 15.49 -17.08
CA THR A 42 -52.36 16.68 -17.93
C THR A 42 -51.03 17.43 -17.93
N PRO A 43 -50.49 17.84 -19.09
CA PRO A 43 -49.29 18.68 -19.11
C PRO A 43 -49.57 19.89 -18.23
N CYS A 44 -48.84 20.02 -17.11
CA CYS A 44 -48.86 21.24 -16.33
C CYS A 44 -48.49 22.36 -17.31
N GLY A 45 -49.43 23.27 -17.57
CA GLY A 45 -49.33 24.34 -18.56
C GLY A 45 -48.27 25.39 -18.22
N GLY A 46 -47.00 24.98 -18.17
CA GLY A 46 -45.83 25.85 -18.10
C GLY A 46 -45.14 26.03 -19.45
N GLU A 47 -45.34 25.12 -20.41
CA GLU A 47 -44.61 25.14 -21.68
C GLU A 47 -45.04 26.29 -22.60
N ALA A 48 -46.28 26.77 -22.51
CA ALA A 48 -46.80 27.82 -23.40
C ALA A 48 -46.24 29.23 -23.15
N LEU A 49 -45.66 29.51 -21.97
CA LEU A 49 -45.08 30.83 -21.68
C LEU A 49 -43.58 30.89 -22.00
N SER A 50 -42.86 29.77 -21.87
CA SER A 50 -41.42 29.67 -22.10
C SER A 50 -41.00 30.05 -23.53
N THR A 51 -41.87 29.82 -24.52
CA THR A 51 -41.55 30.04 -25.94
C THR A 51 -41.68 31.50 -26.36
N ARG A 52 -42.38 32.35 -25.61
CA ARG A 52 -42.62 33.75 -26.03
C ARG A 52 -41.61 34.75 -25.44
N CYS A 53 -41.01 34.46 -24.28
CA CYS A 53 -40.08 35.36 -23.60
C CYS A 53 -39.02 34.56 -22.79
N PRO A 54 -37.97 34.02 -23.42
CA PRO A 54 -37.06 33.05 -22.79
C PRO A 54 -36.20 33.63 -21.66
N GLU A 55 -35.76 34.89 -21.78
CA GLU A 55 -34.86 35.53 -20.81
C GLU A 55 -35.59 36.07 -19.57
N LEU A 56 -36.93 36.12 -19.59
CA LEU A 56 -37.69 36.79 -18.55
C LEU A 56 -37.69 36.03 -17.23
N GLN A 57 -37.77 34.70 -17.28
CA GLN A 57 -37.78 33.86 -16.08
C GLN A 57 -36.47 34.00 -15.29
N GLU A 58 -35.34 34.14 -16.00
CA GLU A 58 -34.04 34.39 -15.40
C GLU A 58 -33.99 35.77 -14.73
N TRP A 59 -34.50 36.82 -15.40
CA TRP A 59 -34.60 38.16 -14.80
C TRP A 59 -35.51 38.18 -13.56
N MET A 60 -36.64 37.46 -13.56
CA MET A 60 -37.51 37.34 -12.38
C MET A 60 -36.78 36.71 -11.19
N SER A 61 -36.02 35.63 -11.41
CA SER A 61 -35.23 34.98 -10.35
C SER A 61 -34.14 35.89 -9.83
N LEU A 62 -33.35 36.52 -10.73
CA LEU A 62 -32.28 37.43 -10.35
C LEU A 62 -32.79 38.67 -9.61
N HIS A 63 -33.98 39.16 -9.97
CA HIS A 63 -34.60 40.29 -9.27
C HIS A 63 -35.01 39.91 -7.84
N LEU A 64 -35.63 38.74 -7.63
CA LEU A 64 -35.99 38.26 -6.30
C LEU A 64 -34.75 38.01 -5.41
N ASP A 65 -33.65 37.54 -6.00
CA ASP A 65 -32.37 37.37 -5.30
C ASP A 65 -31.61 38.69 -5.06
N GLY A 66 -32.09 39.82 -5.59
CA GLY A 66 -31.41 41.12 -5.50
C GLY A 66 -30.12 41.21 -6.32
N ARG A 67 -29.98 40.38 -7.37
CA ARG A 67 -28.77 40.23 -8.20
C ARG A 67 -28.90 40.76 -9.62
N LEU A 68 -30.04 41.35 -9.99
CA LEU A 68 -30.28 41.89 -11.34
C LEU A 68 -29.54 43.22 -11.54
N ALA A 69 -28.85 43.39 -12.67
CA ALA A 69 -28.09 44.62 -12.92
C ALA A 69 -29.01 45.81 -13.24
N PRO A 70 -28.62 47.07 -12.93
CA PRO A 70 -29.49 48.23 -13.14
C PRO A 70 -29.91 48.48 -14.61
N LYS A 71 -29.09 48.04 -15.56
CA LYS A 71 -29.41 48.13 -17.01
C LYS A 71 -30.44 47.06 -17.43
N GLU A 72 -30.39 45.90 -16.81
CA GLU A 72 -31.31 44.79 -17.06
C GLU A 72 -32.64 45.02 -16.36
N GLU A 73 -32.62 45.62 -15.17
CA GLU A 73 -33.82 46.07 -14.46
C GLU A 73 -34.69 46.99 -15.33
N LYS A 74 -34.09 47.97 -16.01
CA LYS A 74 -34.84 48.86 -16.92
C LYS A 74 -35.49 48.09 -18.06
N ARG A 75 -34.76 47.16 -18.69
CA ARG A 75 -35.28 46.31 -19.76
C ARG A 75 -36.38 45.36 -19.26
N PHE A 76 -36.24 44.86 -18.05
CA PHE A 76 -37.22 44.03 -17.37
C PHE A 76 -38.53 44.81 -17.15
N GLN A 77 -38.46 46.02 -16.59
CA GLN A 77 -39.63 46.87 -16.38
C GLN A 77 -40.29 47.29 -17.70
N GLU A 78 -39.50 47.66 -18.71
CA GLU A 78 -40.00 47.94 -20.07
C GLU A 78 -40.74 46.72 -20.64
N HIS A 79 -40.20 45.51 -20.48
CA HIS A 79 -40.82 44.28 -20.95
C HIS A 79 -42.13 43.94 -20.20
N LEU A 80 -42.17 44.13 -18.88
CA LEU A 80 -43.40 43.95 -18.09
C LEU A 80 -44.52 44.92 -18.52
N SER A 81 -44.15 46.13 -18.95
CA SER A 81 -45.12 47.11 -19.48
C SER A 81 -45.65 46.73 -20.87
N ALA A 82 -44.83 46.07 -21.69
CA ALA A 82 -45.17 45.68 -23.06
C ALA A 82 -45.91 44.34 -23.17
N CYS A 83 -45.73 43.43 -22.21
CA CYS A 83 -46.30 42.07 -22.25
C CYS A 83 -47.16 41.75 -21.01
N PRO A 84 -48.50 41.76 -21.13
CA PRO A 84 -49.40 41.54 -19.99
C PRO A 84 -49.35 40.11 -19.43
N ALA A 85 -49.08 39.10 -20.26
CA ALA A 85 -48.94 37.71 -19.81
C ALA A 85 -47.73 37.52 -18.87
N CYS A 86 -46.66 38.28 -19.14
CA CYS A 86 -45.44 38.30 -18.34
C CYS A 86 -45.63 39.07 -17.01
N ALA A 87 -46.40 40.15 -17.04
CA ALA A 87 -46.81 40.87 -15.83
C ALA A 87 -47.65 39.99 -14.88
N GLU A 88 -48.58 39.18 -15.41
CA GLU A 88 -49.37 38.25 -14.60
C GLU A 88 -48.49 37.17 -13.94
N MET A 89 -47.54 36.61 -14.70
CA MET A 89 -46.57 35.65 -14.16
C MET A 89 -45.74 36.26 -13.03
N TRP A 90 -45.28 37.51 -13.21
CA TRP A 90 -44.52 38.23 -12.20
C TRP A 90 -45.31 38.40 -10.88
N GLN A 91 -46.59 38.73 -10.97
CA GLN A 91 -47.46 38.82 -9.78
C GLN A 91 -47.57 37.49 -9.02
N ARG A 92 -47.63 36.35 -9.74
CA ARG A 92 -47.65 35.02 -9.12
C ARG A 92 -46.33 34.71 -8.40
N TRP A 93 -45.20 35.08 -8.99
CA TRP A 93 -43.88 34.92 -8.37
C TRP A 93 -43.73 35.76 -7.11
N GLN A 94 -44.18 37.01 -7.13
CA GLN A 94 -44.19 37.88 -5.95
C GLN A 94 -45.10 37.33 -4.83
N GLN A 95 -46.23 36.69 -5.17
CA GLN A 95 -47.07 36.04 -4.16
C GLN A 95 -46.34 34.90 -3.46
N VAL A 96 -45.62 34.07 -4.23
CA VAL A 96 -44.81 32.97 -3.70
C VAL A 96 -43.69 33.50 -2.80
N ASP A 97 -42.97 34.53 -3.24
CA ASP A 97 -41.90 35.16 -2.47
C ASP A 97 -42.39 35.72 -1.12
N ARG A 98 -43.58 36.34 -1.11
CA ARG A 98 -44.19 36.82 0.14
C ARG A 98 -44.45 35.70 1.14
N PHE A 99 -44.78 34.49 0.71
CA PHE A 99 -44.94 33.35 1.63
C PHE A 99 -43.62 32.93 2.28
N PHE A 100 -42.48 33.12 1.61
CA PHE A 100 -41.15 32.82 2.16
C PHE A 100 -40.59 33.95 3.01
N THR A 101 -41.02 35.19 2.76
CA THR A 101 -40.61 36.38 3.52
C THR A 101 -41.49 36.62 4.76
N ALA A 102 -42.73 36.13 4.76
CA ALA A 102 -43.67 36.23 5.87
C ALA A 102 -43.43 35.34 7.12
N PRO A 103 -42.66 34.23 7.12
CA PRO A 103 -42.44 33.47 8.34
C PRO A 103 -41.60 34.28 9.33
N PRO A 104 -41.94 34.29 10.63
CA PRO A 104 -41.05 34.85 11.63
C PRO A 104 -39.75 34.04 11.58
N VAL A 105 -38.64 34.73 11.34
CA VAL A 105 -37.28 34.16 11.39
C VAL A 105 -37.16 33.41 12.72
N ALA A 106 -37.22 32.08 12.66
CA ALA A 106 -37.11 31.25 13.84
C ALA A 106 -35.73 31.51 14.45
N GLN A 107 -35.70 32.16 15.62
CA GLN A 107 -34.44 32.50 16.26
C GLN A 107 -33.69 31.19 16.57
N PRO A 108 -32.46 31.01 16.07
CA PRO A 108 -31.70 29.82 16.37
C PRO A 108 -31.47 29.76 17.89
N PRO A 109 -31.48 28.57 18.49
CA PRO A 109 -31.17 28.43 19.90
C PRO A 109 -29.76 28.98 20.17
N VAL A 110 -29.61 29.76 21.25
CA VAL A 110 -28.38 30.51 21.63
C VAL A 110 -27.09 29.68 21.64
N ASP A 111 -27.20 28.36 21.79
CA ASP A 111 -26.08 27.41 21.87
C ASP A 111 -25.83 26.63 20.56
N LEU A 112 -26.53 26.94 19.46
CA LEU A 112 -26.33 26.27 18.17
C LEU A 112 -24.89 26.42 17.66
N ALA A 113 -24.38 27.66 17.67
CA ALA A 113 -23.04 27.96 17.18
C ALA A 113 -21.96 27.19 17.96
N ALA A 114 -22.06 27.19 19.29
CA ALA A 114 -21.12 26.46 20.15
C ALA A 114 -21.18 24.94 19.91
N ARG A 115 -22.37 24.35 19.80
CA ARG A 115 -22.50 22.91 19.50
C ARG A 115 -21.96 22.52 18.13
N VAL A 116 -22.15 23.36 17.12
CA VAL A 116 -21.61 23.13 15.78
C VAL A 116 -20.09 23.20 15.81
N TRP A 117 -19.52 24.23 16.44
CA TRP A 117 -18.06 24.38 16.55
C TRP A 117 -17.40 23.18 17.23
N VAL A 118 -17.94 22.73 18.37
CA VAL A 118 -17.43 21.55 19.08
C VAL A 118 -17.48 20.30 18.19
N ARG A 119 -18.52 20.13 17.37
CA ARG A 119 -18.64 18.97 16.47
C ARG A 119 -17.67 19.07 15.29
N VAL A 120 -17.48 20.25 14.71
CA VAL A 120 -16.50 20.49 13.64
C VAL A 120 -15.09 20.21 14.14
N GLU A 121 -14.72 20.74 15.30
CA GLU A 121 -13.37 20.57 15.82
C GLU A 121 -13.09 19.11 16.22
N ARG A 122 -14.06 18.40 16.81
CA ARG A 122 -13.92 16.96 17.05
C ARG A 122 -13.71 16.16 15.76
N ARG A 123 -14.37 16.54 14.66
CA ARG A 123 -14.23 15.87 13.37
C ARG A 123 -12.86 16.15 12.74
N GLN A 124 -12.40 17.40 12.79
CA GLN A 124 -11.08 17.80 12.31
C GLN A 124 -9.96 17.11 13.10
N ARG A 125 -10.02 17.10 14.44
CA ARG A 125 -9.01 16.43 15.27
C ARG A 125 -8.95 14.92 15.00
N ARG A 126 -10.09 14.24 14.86
CA ARG A 126 -10.13 12.81 14.52
C ARG A 126 -9.54 12.53 13.13
N GLY A 127 -9.87 13.35 12.13
CA GLY A 127 -9.31 13.23 10.78
C GLY A 127 -7.80 13.47 10.75
N ALA A 128 -7.32 14.48 11.48
CA ALA A 128 -5.89 14.80 11.58
C ALA A 128 -5.10 13.68 12.27
N LEU A 129 -5.61 13.14 13.38
CA LEU A 129 -4.96 12.02 14.08
C LEU A 129 -4.90 10.78 13.18
N LEU A 130 -6.02 10.36 12.60
CA LEU A 130 -6.07 9.19 11.71
C LEU A 130 -5.16 9.36 10.49
N GLY A 131 -5.16 10.54 9.87
CA GLY A 131 -4.28 10.87 8.76
C GLY A 131 -2.81 10.80 9.17
N SER A 132 -2.42 11.45 10.27
CA SER A 132 -1.04 11.44 10.75
C SER A 132 -0.53 10.04 11.10
N THR A 133 -1.36 9.22 11.77
CA THR A 133 -1.00 7.84 12.11
C THR A 133 -0.89 6.95 10.87
N ALA A 134 -1.72 7.17 9.86
CA ALA A 134 -1.65 6.43 8.61
C ALA A 134 -0.36 6.74 7.84
N TRP A 135 0.07 8.01 7.81
CA TRP A 135 1.34 8.41 7.21
C TRP A 135 2.54 7.84 7.96
N MET A 136 2.53 7.86 9.30
CA MET A 136 3.59 7.24 10.11
C MET A 136 3.64 5.73 9.94
N ALA A 137 2.49 5.05 9.91
CA ALA A 137 2.42 3.61 9.67
C ALA A 137 2.91 3.23 8.28
N LEU A 138 2.58 4.01 7.25
CA LEU A 138 3.08 3.82 5.90
C LEU A 138 4.60 4.01 5.85
N GLY A 139 5.13 5.05 6.48
CA GLY A 139 6.57 5.29 6.58
C GLY A 139 7.30 4.13 7.28
N LEU A 140 6.75 3.63 8.38
CA LEU A 140 7.31 2.48 9.10
C LEU A 140 7.26 1.20 8.25
N ALA A 141 6.17 0.95 7.52
CA ALA A 141 6.04 -0.19 6.63
C ALA A 141 7.07 -0.15 5.49
N VAL A 142 7.29 1.02 4.89
CA VAL A 142 8.33 1.22 3.86
C VAL A 142 9.72 0.97 4.44
N LEU A 143 10.02 1.52 5.62
CA LEU A 143 11.31 1.31 6.29
C LEU A 143 11.55 -0.17 6.61
N ALA A 144 10.54 -0.86 7.12
CA ALA A 144 10.61 -2.29 7.43
C ALA A 144 10.81 -3.14 6.16
N ALA A 145 10.14 -2.79 5.06
CA ALA A 145 10.32 -3.46 3.77
C ALA A 145 11.75 -3.27 3.23
N LEU A 146 12.29 -2.05 3.28
CA LEU A 146 13.68 -1.77 2.89
C LEU A 146 14.67 -2.56 3.73
N TYR A 147 14.48 -2.60 5.05
CA TYR A 147 15.32 -3.38 5.96
C TYR A 147 15.25 -4.88 5.65
N ALA A 148 14.06 -5.43 5.38
CA ALA A 148 13.88 -6.83 5.02
C ALA A 148 14.62 -7.20 3.72
N VAL A 149 14.58 -6.32 2.70
CA VAL A 149 15.33 -6.52 1.45
C VAL A 149 16.84 -6.53 1.70
N LEU A 150 17.36 -5.58 2.48
CA LEU A 150 18.77 -5.53 2.84
C LEU A 150 19.21 -6.79 3.63
N LEU A 151 18.38 -7.25 4.55
CA LEU A 151 18.64 -8.46 5.32
C LEU A 151 18.69 -9.70 4.42
N ALA A 152 17.73 -9.84 3.50
CA ALA A 152 17.68 -10.93 2.54
C ALA A 152 18.91 -10.92 1.61
N ALA A 153 19.30 -9.76 1.10
CA ALA A 153 20.51 -9.61 0.28
C ALA A 153 21.77 -10.03 1.04
N ARG A 154 21.89 -9.64 2.32
CA ARG A 154 23.00 -10.05 3.19
C ARG A 154 23.02 -11.58 3.40
N LEU A 155 21.87 -12.19 3.66
CA LEU A 155 21.73 -13.65 3.83
C LEU A 155 22.15 -14.40 2.56
N LEU A 156 21.76 -13.91 1.38
CA LEU A 156 22.16 -14.50 0.11
C LEU A 156 23.67 -14.39 -0.14
N LEU A 157 24.27 -13.23 0.11
CA LEU A 157 25.71 -13.01 -0.06
C LEU A 157 26.57 -13.86 0.91
N VAL A 158 26.15 -13.98 2.17
CA VAL A 158 26.84 -14.85 3.14
C VAL A 158 26.62 -16.33 2.78
N GLY A 159 25.41 -16.69 2.34
CA GLY A 159 25.04 -18.04 1.93
C GLY A 159 25.89 -18.57 0.76
N THR A 160 26.14 -17.75 -0.26
CA THR A 160 27.03 -18.13 -1.37
C THR A 160 28.47 -18.24 -0.93
N GLY A 161 28.94 -17.36 -0.04
CA GLY A 161 30.29 -17.42 0.54
C GLY A 161 30.55 -18.71 1.31
N VAL A 162 29.64 -19.11 2.22
CA VAL A 162 29.82 -20.36 3.00
C VAL A 162 29.76 -21.61 2.12
N ALA A 163 28.92 -21.61 1.07
CA ALA A 163 28.84 -22.73 0.13
C ALA A 163 30.11 -22.86 -0.71
N GLN A 164 30.68 -21.74 -1.18
CA GLN A 164 31.95 -21.74 -1.91
C GLN A 164 33.11 -22.20 -1.03
N ILE A 165 33.18 -21.72 0.21
CA ILE A 165 34.21 -22.15 1.18
C ILE A 165 34.07 -23.65 1.45
N ALA A 166 32.87 -24.16 1.71
CA ALA A 166 32.63 -25.58 1.94
C ALA A 166 33.01 -26.45 0.72
N ALA A 167 32.68 -25.99 -0.50
CA ALA A 167 33.05 -26.68 -1.74
C ALA A 167 34.57 -26.71 -1.97
N LEU A 168 35.27 -25.63 -1.65
CA LEU A 168 36.73 -25.56 -1.73
C LEU A 168 37.37 -26.53 -0.72
N TRP A 169 36.89 -26.52 0.53
CA TRP A 169 37.35 -27.46 1.56
C TRP A 169 37.11 -28.92 1.18
N LEU A 170 35.96 -29.24 0.58
CA LEU A 170 35.66 -30.59 0.12
C LEU A 170 36.60 -31.02 -1.02
N SER A 171 36.82 -30.13 -1.99
CA SER A 171 37.74 -30.37 -3.12
C SER A 171 39.18 -30.58 -2.66
N VAL A 172 39.67 -29.72 -1.75
CA VAL A 172 41.01 -29.84 -1.17
C VAL A 172 41.14 -31.15 -0.40
N ARG A 173 40.13 -31.50 0.42
CA ARG A 173 40.15 -32.76 1.18
C ARG A 173 40.13 -33.98 0.27
N SER A 174 39.33 -34.00 -0.80
CA SER A 174 39.28 -35.11 -1.75
C SER A 174 40.58 -35.29 -2.53
N ALA A 175 41.36 -34.23 -2.76
CA ALA A 175 42.66 -34.31 -3.40
C ALA A 175 43.79 -34.65 -2.42
N ALA A 176 43.72 -34.16 -1.18
CA ALA A 176 44.74 -34.40 -0.17
C ALA A 176 44.73 -35.84 0.35
N LEU A 177 43.56 -36.48 0.51
CA LEU A 177 43.43 -37.86 0.97
C LEU A 177 44.19 -38.88 0.09
N PRO A 178 44.02 -38.94 -1.24
CA PRO A 178 44.75 -39.90 -2.07
C PRO A 178 46.24 -39.56 -2.14
N LEU A 179 46.63 -38.29 -2.17
CA LEU A 179 48.04 -37.90 -2.13
C LEU A 179 48.71 -38.35 -0.83
N TRP A 180 48.01 -38.19 0.29
CA TRP A 180 48.45 -38.68 1.59
C TRP A 180 48.58 -40.21 1.61
N GLU A 181 47.59 -40.94 1.09
CA GLU A 181 47.65 -42.40 1.02
C GLU A 181 48.73 -42.90 0.06
N MET A 182 48.96 -42.21 -1.06
CA MET A 182 50.06 -42.52 -1.99
C MET A 182 51.43 -42.29 -1.32
N ALA A 183 51.60 -41.18 -0.61
CA ALA A 183 52.83 -40.89 0.12
C ALA A 183 53.07 -41.93 1.24
N ARG A 184 52.01 -42.32 1.95
CA ARG A 184 52.05 -43.36 2.98
C ARG A 184 52.41 -44.72 2.40
N ALA A 185 51.77 -45.13 1.30
CA ALA A 185 52.06 -46.39 0.61
C ALA A 185 53.49 -46.41 0.08
N LEU A 186 53.96 -45.31 -0.53
CA LEU A 186 55.33 -45.16 -0.99
C LEU A 186 56.34 -45.28 0.16
N CYS A 187 56.07 -44.66 1.30
CA CYS A 187 56.93 -44.77 2.48
C CYS A 187 56.98 -46.21 3.02
N ILE A 188 55.85 -46.93 3.02
CA ILE A 188 55.79 -48.34 3.45
C ILE A 188 56.65 -49.21 2.52
N VAL A 189 56.53 -49.02 1.20
CA VAL A 189 57.32 -49.76 0.21
C VAL A 189 58.82 -49.42 0.32
N LEU A 190 59.16 -48.13 0.42
CA LEU A 190 60.54 -47.69 0.57
C LEU A 190 61.17 -48.26 1.83
N ARG A 191 60.43 -48.26 2.95
CA ARG A 191 60.88 -48.86 4.20
C ARG A 191 61.04 -50.38 4.10
N ALA A 192 60.10 -51.08 3.47
CA ALA A 192 60.22 -52.51 3.23
C ALA A 192 61.45 -52.84 2.37
N LEU A 193 61.76 -52.02 1.37
CA LEU A 193 62.95 -52.18 0.54
C LEU A 193 64.24 -51.95 1.33
N LEU A 194 64.27 -50.95 2.22
CA LEU A 194 65.41 -50.70 3.11
C LEU A 194 65.59 -51.79 4.18
N ASP A 195 64.49 -52.33 4.71
CA ASP A 195 64.48 -53.37 5.75
C ASP A 195 64.71 -54.78 5.16
N THR A 196 64.60 -54.97 3.85
CA THR A 196 64.90 -56.29 3.24
C THR A 196 66.39 -56.63 3.37
N PRO A 197 66.74 -57.83 3.87
CA PRO A 197 68.14 -58.28 3.92
C PRO A 197 68.77 -58.37 2.53
N ALA A 198 67.96 -58.38 1.46
CA ALA A 198 68.39 -58.29 0.08
C ALA A 198 69.15 -56.99 -0.24
N ALA A 199 68.78 -55.85 0.34
CA ALA A 199 69.52 -54.59 0.16
C ALA A 199 70.92 -54.66 0.79
N ALA A 200 71.02 -55.27 1.97
CA ALA A 200 72.30 -55.53 2.62
C ALA A 200 73.16 -56.52 1.83
N ILE A 201 72.55 -57.59 1.30
CA ILE A 201 73.22 -58.57 0.43
C ILE A 201 73.71 -57.92 -0.87
N ALA A 202 72.91 -57.07 -1.50
CA ALA A 202 73.29 -56.34 -2.71
C ALA A 202 74.45 -55.36 -2.46
N LEU A 203 74.43 -54.60 -1.36
CA LEU A 203 75.55 -53.74 -0.94
C LEU A 203 76.83 -54.55 -0.70
N LEU A 204 76.72 -55.70 -0.02
CA LEU A 204 77.85 -56.58 0.23
C LEU A 204 78.43 -57.15 -1.08
N TYR A 205 77.57 -57.51 -2.04
CA TYR A 205 78.00 -57.96 -3.37
C TYR A 205 78.70 -56.84 -4.17
N CYS A 206 78.17 -55.61 -4.14
CA CYS A 206 78.80 -54.44 -4.73
C CYS A 206 80.18 -54.16 -4.11
N LEU A 207 80.32 -54.27 -2.78
CA LEU A 207 81.61 -54.11 -2.10
C LEU A 207 82.59 -55.23 -2.45
N ALA A 208 82.13 -56.49 -2.51
CA ALA A 208 82.96 -57.63 -2.87
C ALA A 208 83.49 -57.52 -4.32
N THR A 209 82.63 -57.13 -5.26
CA THR A 209 83.02 -56.91 -6.66
C THR A 209 83.98 -55.72 -6.80
N ALA A 210 83.75 -54.61 -6.08
CA ALA A 210 84.69 -53.48 -6.05
C ALA A 210 86.04 -53.86 -5.44
N ALA A 211 86.07 -54.65 -4.35
CA ALA A 211 87.30 -55.15 -3.74
C ALA A 211 88.07 -56.07 -4.70
N THR A 212 87.35 -56.94 -5.43
CA THR A 212 87.94 -57.82 -6.43
C THR A 212 88.52 -57.03 -7.59
N LEU A 213 87.80 -56.01 -8.08
CA LEU A 213 88.25 -55.14 -9.16
C LEU A 213 89.48 -54.31 -8.75
N THR A 214 89.48 -53.74 -7.54
CA THR A 214 90.63 -52.98 -7.02
C THR A 214 91.86 -53.87 -6.80
N ALA A 215 91.67 -55.11 -6.31
CA ALA A 215 92.74 -56.09 -6.21
C ALA A 215 93.29 -56.47 -7.60
N TRP A 216 92.42 -56.71 -8.57
CA TRP A 216 92.80 -57.02 -9.94
C TRP A 216 93.57 -55.87 -10.60
N LEU A 217 93.07 -54.63 -10.47
CA LEU A 217 93.74 -53.42 -10.95
C LEU A 217 95.11 -53.23 -10.29
N ARG A 218 95.24 -53.45 -8.97
CA ARG A 218 96.55 -53.43 -8.31
C ARG A 218 97.49 -54.45 -8.92
N VAL A 219 97.07 -55.71 -9.09
CA VAL A 219 97.94 -56.75 -9.67
C VAL A 219 98.31 -56.43 -11.11
N ALA A 220 97.38 -55.93 -11.92
CA ALA A 220 97.64 -55.56 -13.31
C ALA A 220 98.65 -54.39 -13.43
N ILE A 221 98.51 -53.36 -12.58
CA ILE A 221 99.38 -52.18 -12.57
C ILE A 221 100.76 -52.51 -11.96
N PHE A 222 100.80 -53.30 -10.89
CA PHE A 222 102.04 -53.65 -10.18
C PHE A 222 102.74 -54.90 -10.73
N ARG A 223 102.30 -55.48 -11.85
CA ARG A 223 103.06 -56.56 -12.49
C ARG A 223 104.33 -55.98 -13.11
N PRO A 224 105.53 -56.26 -12.55
CA PRO A 224 106.77 -55.83 -13.19
C PRO A 224 106.85 -56.49 -14.56
N ALA A 225 107.14 -55.70 -15.60
CA ALA A 225 107.38 -56.22 -16.94
C ALA A 225 108.42 -57.33 -16.84
N ARG A 226 108.01 -58.58 -17.13
CA ARG A 226 108.93 -59.72 -17.12
C ARG A 226 110.02 -59.41 -18.15
N PRO A 227 111.31 -59.40 -17.78
CA PRO A 227 112.37 -59.28 -18.76
C PRO A 227 112.32 -60.50 -19.69
N SER A 228 112.23 -60.24 -20.99
CA SER A 228 112.26 -61.25 -22.03
C SER A 228 113.69 -61.75 -22.22
N SER A 229 113.96 -62.99 -21.83
CA SER A 229 115.15 -63.76 -22.22
C SER A 229 114.79 -65.23 -22.37
#